data_AF-D4DU73-F1
#
_entry.id   AF-D4DU73-F1
#
_cell.length_a   1.000
_cell.length_b   1.000
_cell.length_c   1.000
_cell.angle_alpha   90.00
_cell.angle_beta   90.00
_cell.angle_gamma   90.00
#
_symmetry.space_group_name_H-M   'P 1'
#
loop_
_entity.id
_entity.type
_entity.pdbx_description
1 polymer ?
#
loop_
_entity_poly.entity_id
_entity_poly.type
_entity_poly.pdbx_seq_one_letter_code
_entity_poly.pdbx_strand_id
1 'polypeptide(L)'
;MKRAFQTASLSALAAALGFYLWQNGFAANGGSIALPKALWLGMTVLYWLVLPPLVFSSSTVSGRLKTAYLLFWLPMLARGLIEILLMYGTNTWKYGYGIIHDLFSLALLLPLGLWCRREQPRLLAANLGIMAAMFAAEAWFANYISAFNQNHPHARLWFIGWEAPHFANQAATALLVSLLAIWLICLTRKLP
;
A
#
# COMPACT_ATOMS: atom_id res chain seq x y z
N MET A 1 11.30 -11.81 -15.06
CA MET A 1 10.43 -11.12 -14.06
C MET A 1 10.56 -9.60 -14.15
N LYS A 2 11.78 -9.09 -14.37
CA LYS A 2 12.10 -7.66 -14.50
C LYS A 2 11.14 -6.82 -15.35
N ARG A 3 10.84 -7.20 -16.60
CA ARG A 3 9.93 -6.44 -17.48
C ARG A 3 8.53 -6.29 -16.88
N ALA A 4 7.97 -7.37 -16.33
CA ALA A 4 6.64 -7.34 -15.71
C ALA A 4 6.61 -6.37 -14.51
N PHE A 5 7.66 -6.34 -13.69
CA PHE A 5 7.78 -5.38 -12.59
C PHE A 5 7.89 -3.93 -13.10
N GLN A 6 8.64 -3.69 -14.18
CA GLN A 6 8.77 -2.35 -14.76
C GLN A 6 7.43 -1.86 -15.33
N THR A 7 6.74 -2.70 -16.09
CA THR A 7 5.40 -2.40 -16.61
C THR A 7 4.43 -2.14 -15.46
N ALA A 8 4.38 -3.01 -14.45
CA ALA A 8 3.53 -2.84 -13.28
C ALA A 8 3.80 -1.51 -12.55
N SER A 9 5.08 -1.16 -12.37
CA SER A 9 5.50 0.10 -11.72
C SER A 9 5.03 1.33 -12.51
N LEU A 10 5.22 1.33 -13.83
CA LEU A 10 4.80 2.44 -14.69
C LEU A 10 3.27 2.56 -14.75
N SER A 11 2.57 1.43 -14.85
CA SER A 11 1.10 1.39 -14.81
C SER A 11 0.56 1.90 -13.48
N ALA A 12 1.16 1.52 -12.35
CA ALA A 12 0.75 2.00 -11.04
C ALA A 12 0.98 3.51 -10.88
N LEU A 13 2.10 4.05 -11.39
CA LEU A 13 2.35 5.49 -11.40
C LEU A 13 1.31 6.22 -12.26
N ALA A 14 1.07 5.75 -13.47
CA ALA A 14 0.07 6.34 -14.37
C ALA A 14 -1.34 6.30 -13.74
N ALA A 15 -1.71 5.18 -13.11
CA ALA A 15 -2.98 5.04 -12.41
C ALA A 15 -3.09 5.98 -11.20
N ALA A 16 -2.02 6.14 -10.42
CA ALA A 16 -2.00 7.05 -9.27
C ALA A 16 -2.16 8.53 -9.69
N LEU A 17 -1.48 8.94 -10.76
CA LEU A 17 -1.60 10.29 -11.31
C LEU A 17 -2.98 10.51 -11.94
N GLY A 18 -3.48 9.54 -12.70
CA GLY A 18 -4.83 9.58 -13.25
C GLY A 18 -5.90 9.68 -12.17
N PHE A 19 -5.77 8.89 -11.09
CA PHE A 19 -6.65 8.94 -9.94
C PHE A 19 -6.59 10.29 -9.22
N TYR A 20 -5.40 10.87 -9.03
CA TYR A 20 -5.26 12.22 -8.45
C TYR A 20 -6.02 13.28 -9.26
N LEU A 21 -5.89 13.26 -10.59
CA LEU A 21 -6.60 14.21 -11.46
C LEU A 21 -8.11 13.97 -11.43
N TRP A 22 -8.54 12.71 -11.45
CA TRP A 22 -9.95 12.34 -11.42
C TRP A 22 -10.62 12.70 -10.09
N GLN A 23 -9.98 12.36 -8.96
CA GLN A 23 -10.51 12.64 -7.62
C GLN A 23 -10.61 14.14 -7.36
N ASN A 24 -9.61 14.93 -7.75
CA ASN A 24 -9.65 16.38 -7.50
C ASN A 24 -10.46 17.18 -8.53
N GLY A 25 -10.75 16.60 -9.70
CA GLY A 25 -11.51 17.27 -10.76
C GLY A 25 -12.99 16.87 -10.83
N PHE A 26 -13.32 15.61 -10.56
CA PHE A 26 -14.63 15.04 -10.90
C PHE A 26 -15.32 14.28 -9.75
N ALA A 27 -14.57 13.69 -8.81
CA ALA A 27 -15.14 12.85 -7.76
C ALA A 27 -15.06 13.51 -6.37
N ALA A 28 -16.19 14.03 -5.87
CA ALA A 28 -16.25 14.70 -4.57
C ALA A 28 -16.37 13.74 -3.36
N ASN A 29 -16.70 12.46 -3.59
CA ASN A 29 -16.88 11.50 -2.50
C ASN A 29 -15.56 11.22 -1.79
N GLY A 30 -15.53 11.49 -0.48
CA GLY A 30 -14.35 11.30 0.37
C GLY A 30 -13.41 12.50 0.45
N GLY A 31 -13.66 13.59 -0.29
CA GLY A 31 -12.86 14.82 -0.27
C GLY A 31 -11.71 14.85 -1.28
N SER A 32 -10.99 15.98 -1.32
CA SER A 32 -9.80 16.15 -2.16
C SER A 32 -8.63 15.31 -1.63
N ILE A 33 -7.74 14.90 -2.53
CA ILE A 33 -6.57 14.08 -2.19
C ILE A 33 -5.27 14.83 -2.52
N ALA A 34 -4.37 14.92 -1.54
CA ALA A 34 -3.03 15.44 -1.75
C ALA A 34 -2.21 14.50 -2.65
N LEU A 35 -1.36 15.05 -3.53
CA LEU A 35 -0.53 14.26 -4.46
C LEU A 35 0.31 13.17 -3.75
N PRO A 36 0.98 13.43 -2.61
CA PRO A 36 1.72 12.38 -1.89
C PRO A 36 0.83 11.22 -1.46
N LYS A 37 -0.42 11.47 -1.07
CA LYS A 37 -1.37 10.42 -0.68
C LYS A 37 -1.85 9.61 -1.88
N ALA A 38 -2.08 10.25 -3.02
CA ALA A 38 -2.42 9.54 -4.26
C ALA A 38 -1.27 8.63 -4.72
N LEU A 39 -0.03 9.12 -4.67
CA LEU A 39 1.15 8.32 -4.99
C LEU A 39 1.37 7.18 -3.99
N TRP A 40 1.16 7.43 -2.70
CA TRP A 40 1.20 6.40 -1.68
C TRP A 40 0.16 5.30 -1.95
N LEU A 41 -1.09 5.68 -2.27
CA LEU A 41 -2.12 4.73 -2.66
C LEU A 41 -1.67 3.88 -3.86
N GLY A 42 -1.11 4.50 -4.90
CA GLY A 42 -0.52 3.78 -6.03
C GLY A 42 0.56 2.76 -5.62
N MET A 43 1.44 3.15 -4.69
CA MET A 43 2.48 2.28 -4.16
C MET A 43 1.90 1.14 -3.32
N THR A 44 0.89 1.39 -2.49
CA THR A 44 0.21 0.32 -1.72
C THR A 44 -0.44 -0.71 -2.64
N VAL A 45 -1.17 -0.27 -3.67
CA VAL A 45 -1.75 -1.17 -4.68
C VAL A 45 -0.66 -1.97 -5.40
N LEU A 46 0.41 -1.30 -5.81
CA LEU A 46 1.53 -1.97 -6.47
C LEU A 46 2.16 -3.05 -5.57
N TYR A 47 2.59 -2.68 -4.37
CA TYR A 47 3.32 -3.58 -3.47
C TYR A 47 2.45 -4.69 -2.90
N TRP A 48 1.20 -4.38 -2.56
CA TRP A 48 0.35 -5.30 -1.82
C TRP A 48 -0.52 -6.18 -2.71
N LEU A 49 -0.91 -5.72 -3.90
CA LEU A 49 -1.83 -6.46 -4.78
C LEU A 49 -1.19 -6.89 -6.11
N VAL A 50 -0.34 -6.07 -6.72
CA VAL A 50 0.18 -6.34 -8.07
C VAL A 50 1.50 -7.12 -8.05
N LEU A 51 2.46 -6.75 -7.21
CA LEU A 51 3.76 -7.44 -7.13
C LEU A 51 3.66 -8.88 -6.59
N PRO A 52 2.85 -9.20 -5.57
CA PRO A 52 2.83 -10.56 -5.02
C PRO A 52 2.46 -11.65 -6.04
N PRO A 53 1.44 -11.49 -6.90
CA PRO A 53 1.15 -12.44 -7.98
C PRO A 53 2.30 -12.64 -8.96
N LEU A 54 3.03 -11.57 -9.29
CA LEU A 54 4.20 -11.66 -10.16
C LEU A 54 5.33 -12.47 -9.51
N VAL A 55 5.46 -12.41 -8.19
CA VAL A 55 6.45 -13.17 -7.43
C VAL A 55 6.08 -14.65 -7.34
N PHE A 56 4.88 -14.99 -6.85
CA PHE A 56 4.53 -16.38 -6.63
C PHE A 56 4.30 -17.16 -7.94
N SER A 57 3.95 -16.48 -9.04
CA SER A 57 3.80 -17.10 -10.36
C SER A 57 5.12 -17.31 -11.09
N SER A 58 6.24 -16.77 -10.59
CA SER A 58 7.52 -16.86 -11.28
C SER A 58 8.23 -18.19 -11.06
N SER A 59 8.78 -18.79 -12.11
CA SER A 59 9.60 -20.01 -12.00
C SER A 59 10.94 -19.82 -11.28
N THR A 60 11.44 -18.59 -11.17
CA THR A 60 12.79 -18.29 -10.64
C THR A 60 12.83 -18.02 -9.13
N VAL A 61 11.70 -18.16 -8.44
CA VAL A 61 11.54 -17.84 -7.01
C VAL A 61 11.42 -19.13 -6.20
N SER A 62 12.06 -19.18 -5.03
CA SER A 62 11.97 -20.36 -4.17
C SER A 62 10.55 -20.61 -3.64
N GLY A 63 10.19 -21.88 -3.44
CA GLY A 63 8.84 -22.27 -3.02
C GLY A 63 8.39 -21.64 -1.69
N ARG A 64 9.30 -21.47 -0.73
CA ARG A 64 9.00 -20.79 0.54
C ARG A 64 8.65 -19.31 0.33
N LEU A 65 9.42 -18.62 -0.51
CA LEU A 65 9.15 -17.22 -0.81
C LEU A 65 7.82 -17.06 -1.55
N LYS A 66 7.52 -17.93 -2.51
CA LYS A 66 6.18 -17.97 -3.15
C LYS A 66 5.07 -18.14 -2.14
N THR A 67 5.25 -19.08 -1.21
CA THR A 67 4.27 -19.37 -0.14
C THR A 67 4.08 -18.15 0.75
N ALA A 68 5.16 -17.48 1.17
CA ALA A 68 5.06 -16.26 1.97
C ALA A 68 4.29 -15.14 1.26
N TYR A 69 4.59 -14.88 -0.02
CA TYR A 69 3.85 -13.89 -0.80
C TYR A 69 2.38 -14.28 -1.00
N LEU A 70 2.07 -15.56 -1.20
CA LEU A 70 0.70 -16.05 -1.33
C LEU A 70 -0.09 -15.92 -0.02
N LEU A 71 0.49 -16.36 1.10
CA LEU A 71 -0.12 -16.25 2.43
C LEU A 71 -0.42 -14.81 2.81
N PHE A 72 0.45 -13.88 2.43
CA PHE A 72 0.20 -12.45 2.58
C PHE A 72 -0.88 -11.93 1.62
N TRP A 73 -0.86 -12.36 0.36
CA TRP A 73 -1.72 -11.79 -0.68
C TRP A 73 -3.20 -12.16 -0.50
N LEU A 74 -3.50 -13.38 -0.02
CA LEU A 74 -4.88 -13.82 0.19
C LEU A 74 -5.70 -12.88 1.13
N PRO A 75 -5.24 -12.57 2.36
CA PRO A 75 -5.96 -11.63 3.22
C PRO A 75 -5.97 -10.22 2.63
N MET A 76 -4.92 -9.80 1.92
CA MET A 76 -4.90 -8.49 1.26
C MET A 76 -5.95 -8.37 0.14
N LEU A 77 -6.15 -9.43 -0.66
CA LEU A 77 -7.22 -9.48 -1.66
C LEU A 77 -8.59 -9.42 -0.98
N ALA A 78 -8.78 -10.19 0.09
CA ALA A 78 -10.01 -10.16 0.86
C ALA A 78 -10.30 -8.76 1.41
N ARG A 79 -9.30 -8.06 1.95
CA ARG A 79 -9.43 -6.66 2.37
C ARG A 79 -9.87 -5.77 1.23
N GLY A 80 -9.22 -5.83 0.08
CA GLY A 80 -9.57 -4.98 -1.07
C GLY A 80 -11.03 -5.13 -1.46
N LEU A 81 -11.54 -6.37 -1.52
CA LEU A 81 -12.94 -6.65 -1.83
C LEU A 81 -13.89 -6.15 -0.73
N ILE A 82 -13.56 -6.39 0.54
CA ILE A 82 -14.40 -5.97 1.67
C ILE A 82 -14.42 -4.45 1.82
N GLU A 83 -13.28 -3.76 1.67
CA GLU A 83 -13.23 -2.30 1.76
C GLU A 83 -14.02 -1.63 0.63
N ILE A 84 -13.93 -2.13 -0.61
CA ILE A 84 -14.76 -1.62 -1.72
C ILE A 84 -16.25 -1.78 -1.39
N LEU A 85 -16.66 -2.93 -0.88
CA LEU A 85 -18.05 -3.17 -0.48
C LEU A 85 -18.46 -2.24 0.67
N LEU A 86 -17.62 -2.05 1.68
CA LEU A 86 -17.91 -1.20 2.83
C LEU A 86 -17.95 0.30 2.49
N MET A 87 -17.08 0.75 1.59
CA MET A 87 -16.99 2.15 1.18
C MET A 87 -18.07 2.54 0.18
N TYR A 88 -18.25 1.75 -0.88
CA TYR A 88 -19.12 2.10 -2.00
C TYR A 88 -20.45 1.35 -2.02
N GLY A 89 -20.52 0.17 -1.42
CA GLY A 89 -21.74 -0.63 -1.35
C GLY A 89 -22.62 -0.25 -0.15
N THR A 90 -22.09 -0.42 1.07
CA THR A 90 -22.86 -0.24 2.31
C THR A 90 -22.65 1.10 2.99
N ASN A 91 -21.63 1.88 2.60
CA ASN A 91 -21.24 3.14 3.24
C ASN A 91 -21.01 3.03 4.77
N THR A 92 -20.65 1.84 5.26
CA THR A 92 -20.42 1.55 6.68
C THR A 92 -18.94 1.40 7.03
N TRP A 93 -18.05 1.83 6.15
CA TRP A 93 -16.60 1.73 6.36
C TRP A 93 -16.15 2.49 7.62
N LYS A 94 -15.24 1.88 8.38
CA LYS A 94 -14.68 2.43 9.63
C LYS A 94 -13.16 2.31 9.61
N TYR A 95 -12.46 3.35 10.08
CA TYR A 95 -11.00 3.35 10.22
C TYR A 95 -10.46 2.16 11.03
N GLY A 96 -11.19 1.76 12.08
CA GLY A 96 -10.79 0.63 12.92
C GLY A 96 -10.64 -0.68 12.13
N TYR A 97 -11.45 -0.90 11.09
CA TYR A 97 -11.31 -2.08 10.23
C TYR A 97 -9.98 -2.07 9.47
N GLY A 98 -9.65 -0.94 8.84
CA GLY A 98 -8.38 -0.77 8.12
C GLY A 98 -7.17 -0.93 9.04
N ILE A 99 -7.18 -0.26 10.20
CA ILE A 99 -6.07 -0.30 11.18
C ILE A 99 -5.85 -1.73 11.69
N ILE A 100 -6.91 -2.46 12.06
CA ILE A 100 -6.79 -3.85 12.51
C ILE A 100 -6.17 -4.71 11.41
N HIS A 101 -6.58 -4.51 10.16
CA HIS A 101 -6.01 -5.25 9.05
C HIS A 101 -4.54 -4.87 8.80
N ASP A 102 -4.16 -3.61 8.93
CA ASP A 102 -2.76 -3.19 8.81
C ASP A 102 -1.88 -3.87 9.87
N LEU A 103 -2.35 -3.90 11.13
CA LEU A 103 -1.66 -4.57 12.23
C LEU A 103 -1.59 -6.10 12.03
N PHE A 104 -2.66 -6.71 11.51
CA PHE A 104 -2.66 -8.13 11.14
C PHE A 104 -1.65 -8.43 10.03
N SER A 105 -1.64 -7.63 8.95
CA SER A 105 -0.69 -7.78 7.85
C SER A 105 0.76 -7.59 8.31
N LEU A 106 1.01 -6.62 9.20
CA LEU A 106 2.30 -6.43 9.85
C LEU A 106 2.73 -7.69 10.63
N ALA A 107 1.85 -8.17 11.52
CA ALA A 107 2.09 -9.35 12.34
C ALA A 107 2.27 -10.63 11.51
N LEU A 108 1.69 -10.70 10.31
CA LEU A 108 1.88 -11.78 9.36
C LEU A 108 3.21 -11.66 8.59
N LEU A 109 3.56 -10.47 8.11
CA LEU A 109 4.74 -10.26 7.27
C LEU A 109 6.06 -10.37 8.04
N LEU A 110 6.10 -9.97 9.32
CA LEU A 110 7.32 -10.08 10.14
C LEU A 110 7.84 -11.53 10.28
N PRO A 111 7.03 -12.52 10.75
CA PRO A 111 7.48 -13.90 10.84
C PRO A 111 7.76 -14.51 9.47
N LEU A 112 6.97 -14.18 8.43
CA LEU A 112 7.23 -14.63 7.06
C LEU A 112 8.57 -14.10 6.52
N GLY A 113 8.90 -12.84 6.80
CA GLY A 113 10.17 -12.22 6.46
C GLY A 113 11.35 -12.90 7.16
N LEU A 114 11.22 -13.21 8.45
CA LEU A 114 12.23 -13.96 9.20
C LEU A 114 12.41 -15.38 8.67
N TRP A 115 11.31 -16.05 8.32
CA TRP A 115 11.31 -17.39 7.73
C TRP A 115 12.00 -17.43 6.37
N CYS A 116 11.78 -16.41 5.53
CA CYS A 116 12.35 -16.32 4.18
C CYS A 116 13.71 -15.61 4.11
N ARG A 117 14.30 -15.16 5.23
CA ARG A 117 15.49 -14.29 5.24
C ARG A 117 16.72 -14.83 4.48
N ARG A 118 16.82 -16.16 4.35
CA ARG A 118 17.95 -16.86 3.68
C ARG A 118 17.61 -17.28 2.25
N GLU A 119 16.38 -17.09 1.82
CA GLU A 119 15.89 -17.52 0.50
C GLU A 119 16.41 -16.60 -0.62
N GLN A 120 16.51 -17.17 -1.82
CA GLN A 120 16.88 -16.43 -3.03
C GLN A 120 15.65 -16.19 -3.90
N PRO A 121 15.50 -15.00 -4.51
CA PRO A 121 16.37 -13.82 -4.40
C PRO A 121 16.25 -13.09 -3.04
N ARG A 122 17.39 -12.76 -2.40
CA ARG A 122 17.42 -12.06 -1.09
C ARG A 122 16.66 -10.73 -1.07
N LEU A 123 16.61 -10.02 -2.19
CA LEU A 123 15.88 -8.75 -2.28
C LEU A 123 14.36 -8.93 -2.16
N LEU A 124 13.81 -10.05 -2.65
CA LEU A 124 12.39 -10.35 -2.49
C LEU A 124 12.05 -10.75 -1.06
N ALA A 125 12.98 -11.41 -0.34
CA ALA A 125 12.86 -11.64 1.08
C ALA A 125 12.91 -10.33 1.89
N ALA A 126 13.86 -9.43 1.57
CA ALA A 126 13.92 -8.10 2.17
C ALA A 126 12.66 -7.27 1.88
N ASN A 127 12.07 -7.44 0.69
CA ASN A 127 10.84 -6.75 0.31
C ASN A 127 9.63 -7.12 1.18
N LEU A 128 9.59 -8.31 1.80
CA LEU A 128 8.58 -8.64 2.82
C LEU A 128 8.67 -7.70 4.03
N GLY A 129 9.91 -7.38 4.47
CA GLY A 129 10.15 -6.42 5.55
C GLY A 129 9.79 -4.99 5.17
N ILE A 130 10.03 -4.60 3.90
CA ILE A 130 9.57 -3.31 3.39
C ILE A 130 8.05 -3.22 3.39
N MET A 131 7.34 -4.27 2.94
CA MET A 131 5.87 -4.30 3.01
C MET A 131 5.38 -4.23 4.45
N ALA A 132 6.05 -4.88 5.41
CA ALA A 132 5.71 -4.77 6.83
C ALA A 132 5.85 -3.30 7.32
N ALA A 133 6.96 -2.63 6.97
CA ALA A 133 7.15 -1.22 7.31
C ALA A 133 6.08 -0.31 6.66
N MET A 134 5.62 -0.64 5.44
CA MET A 134 4.51 0.07 4.80
C MET A 134 3.21 -0.05 5.61
N PHE A 135 2.88 -1.24 6.13
CA PHE A 135 1.70 -1.41 6.99
C PHE A 135 1.81 -0.68 8.32
N ALA A 136 3.01 -0.61 8.91
CA ALA A 136 3.22 0.21 10.11
C ALA A 136 2.96 1.70 9.83
N ALA A 137 3.45 2.20 8.69
CA ALA A 137 3.19 3.57 8.26
C ALA A 137 1.70 3.81 7.97
N GLU A 138 1.02 2.87 7.29
CA GLU A 138 -0.41 2.96 6.98
C GLU A 138 -1.26 2.98 8.26
N ALA A 139 -0.99 2.09 9.21
CA ALA A 139 -1.67 2.07 10.50
C ALA A 139 -1.51 3.41 11.24
N TRP A 140 -0.31 4.00 11.20
CA TRP A 140 -0.06 5.33 11.79
C TRP A 140 -0.84 6.44 11.08
N PHE A 141 -0.82 6.45 9.74
CA PHE A 141 -1.59 7.41 8.94
C PHE A 141 -3.10 7.30 9.18
N ALA A 142 -3.64 6.08 9.17
CA ALA A 142 -5.05 5.82 9.40
C ALA A 142 -5.48 6.21 10.82
N ASN A 143 -4.64 5.94 11.83
CA ASN A 143 -4.91 6.35 13.20
C ASN A 143 -4.91 7.88 13.36
N TYR A 144 -3.97 8.58 12.72
CA TYR A 144 -3.95 10.04 12.69
C TYR A 144 -5.23 10.63 12.09
N ILE A 145 -5.67 10.11 10.94
CA ILE A 145 -6.92 10.56 10.29
C ILE A 145 -8.14 10.25 11.17
N SER A 146 -8.18 9.05 11.75
CA SER A 146 -9.27 8.65 12.65
C SER A 146 -9.41 9.62 13.83
N ALA A 147 -8.29 9.96 14.49
CA ALA A 147 -8.28 10.90 15.60
C ALA A 147 -8.69 12.32 15.16
N PHE A 148 -8.28 12.75 13.97
CA PHE A 148 -8.67 14.04 13.41
C PHE A 148 -10.18 14.13 13.15
N ASN A 149 -10.76 13.10 12.52
CA ASN A 149 -12.19 13.05 12.18
C ASN A 149 -13.09 12.90 13.41
N GLN A 150 -12.64 12.25 14.48
CA GLN A 150 -13.37 12.22 15.75
C GLN A 150 -13.60 13.62 16.33
N ASN A 151 -12.63 14.51 16.16
CA ASN A 151 -12.72 15.90 16.62
C ASN A 151 -13.45 16.83 15.62
N HIS A 152 -13.77 16.33 14.42
CA HIS A 152 -14.45 17.08 13.36
C HIS A 152 -15.59 16.24 12.73
N PRO A 153 -16.71 16.02 13.44
CA PRO A 153 -17.76 15.08 13.02
C PRO A 153 -18.43 15.39 11.67
N HIS A 154 -18.29 16.62 11.16
CA HIS A 154 -18.75 17.01 9.82
C HIS A 154 -17.74 16.69 8.69
N ALA A 155 -16.47 16.44 9.03
CA ALA A 155 -15.42 16.05 8.10
C ALA A 155 -15.40 14.52 7.94
N ARG A 156 -16.40 13.94 7.27
CA ARG A 156 -16.32 12.53 6.82
C ARG A 156 -15.37 12.43 5.62
N LEU A 157 -14.10 12.76 5.85
CA LEU A 157 -13.06 12.78 4.84
C LEU A 157 -12.36 11.43 4.77
N TRP A 158 -12.47 10.76 3.63
CA TRP A 158 -11.68 9.55 3.34
C TRP A 158 -10.27 9.92 2.87
N PHE A 159 -10.13 11.09 2.25
CA PHE A 159 -8.88 11.62 1.74
C PHE A 159 -8.54 12.95 2.40
N ILE A 160 -7.24 13.17 2.61
CA ILE A 160 -6.72 14.44 3.09
C ILE A 160 -6.21 15.26 1.91
N GLY A 161 -6.76 16.47 1.74
CA GLY A 161 -6.29 17.50 0.81
C GLY A 161 -5.07 18.26 1.34
N TRP A 162 -4.49 19.14 0.53
CA TRP A 162 -3.31 19.93 0.90
C TRP A 162 -3.68 21.07 1.87
N GLU A 163 -3.68 20.79 3.17
CA GLU A 163 -4.04 21.74 4.22
C GLU A 163 -2.93 21.83 5.29
N ALA A 164 -2.77 23.02 5.88
CA ALA A 164 -1.73 23.30 6.88
C ALA A 164 -1.72 22.31 8.07
N PRO A 165 -2.85 21.87 8.63
CA PRO A 165 -2.86 20.89 9.73
C PRO A 165 -2.25 19.54 9.37
N HIS A 166 -2.18 19.20 8.08
CA HIS A 166 -1.77 17.90 7.58
C HIS A 166 -0.39 17.90 6.92
N PHE A 167 0.31 19.04 6.92
CA PHE A 167 1.58 19.20 6.23
C PHE A 167 2.64 18.18 6.69
N ALA A 168 2.77 17.95 7.99
CA ALA A 168 3.72 16.98 8.53
C ALA A 168 3.42 15.55 8.05
N ASN A 169 2.15 15.15 8.05
CA ASN A 169 1.71 13.85 7.54
C ASN A 169 1.98 13.70 6.03
N GLN A 170 1.77 14.76 5.26
CA GLN A 170 2.00 14.78 3.81
C GLN A 170 3.49 14.75 3.46
N ALA A 171 4.31 15.52 4.19
CA ALA A 171 5.77 15.49 4.04
C ALA A 171 6.34 14.11 4.39
N ALA A 172 5.88 13.49 5.49
CA ALA A 172 6.25 12.13 5.83
C ALA A 172 5.83 11.13 4.74
N THR A 173 4.61 11.27 4.21
CA THR A 173 4.12 10.43 3.09
C THR A 173 5.00 10.60 1.86
N ALA A 174 5.36 11.84 1.48
CA ALA A 174 6.20 12.11 0.32
C ALA A 174 7.61 11.51 0.46
N LEU A 175 8.19 11.60 1.66
CA LEU A 175 9.48 10.97 1.97
C LEU A 175 9.40 9.44 1.81
N LEU A 176 8.38 8.81 2.39
CA LEU A 176 8.20 7.36 2.29
C LEU A 176 7.97 6.91 0.84
N VAL A 177 7.13 7.62 0.06
CA VAL A 177 6.94 7.34 -1.37
C VAL A 177 8.27 7.40 -2.12
N SER A 178 9.09 8.42 -1.86
CA SER A 178 10.40 8.58 -2.50
C SER A 178 11.35 7.42 -2.15
N LEU A 179 11.41 7.03 -0.88
CA LEU A 179 12.21 5.89 -0.43
C LEU A 179 11.75 4.57 -1.06
N LEU A 180 10.43 4.36 -1.14
CA LEU A 180 9.86 3.18 -1.77
C LEU A 180 10.13 3.15 -3.28
N ALA A 181 10.08 4.30 -3.96
CA ALA A 181 10.44 4.40 -5.38
C ALA A 181 11.92 4.04 -5.62
N ILE A 182 12.83 4.52 -4.77
CA ILE A 182 14.25 4.16 -4.81
C ILE A 182 14.42 2.65 -4.58
N TRP A 183 13.73 2.09 -3.58
CA TRP A 183 13.76 0.66 -3.30
C TRP A 183 13.25 -0.16 -4.50
N LEU A 184 12.16 0.25 -5.13
CA LEU A 184 11.59 -0.39 -6.32
C LEU A 184 12.57 -0.40 -7.51
N ILE A 185 13.28 0.71 -7.74
CA ILE A 185 14.34 0.79 -8.77
C ILE A 185 15.47 -0.19 -8.44
N CYS A 186 15.91 -0.25 -7.18
CA CYS A 186 16.93 -1.19 -6.73
C CYS A 186 16.50 -2.65 -6.91
N LEU A 187 15.25 -2.96 -6.54
CA LEU A 187 14.65 -4.28 -6.67
C LEU A 187 14.60 -4.70 -8.14
N THR A 188 13.99 -3.89 -9.00
CA THR A 188 13.83 -4.20 -10.43
C THR A 188 15.14 -4.33 -11.20
N ARG A 189 16.17 -3.54 -10.85
CA ARG A 189 17.49 -3.64 -11.50
C ARG A 189 18.21 -4.95 -11.21
N LYS A 190 18.06 -5.48 -10.00
CA LYS A 190 18.77 -6.66 -9.49
C LYS A 190 17.98 -7.96 -9.56
N LEU A 191 16.72 -7.91 -10.00
CA LEU A 191 15.94 -9.11 -10.30
C LEU A 191 16.44 -9.78 -11.61
N PRO A 192 16.48 -11.12 -11.66
CA PRO A 192 16.80 -11.87 -12.87
C PRO A 192 15.71 -11.75 -13.96
#